data_AF-A0A1H1LEP8-F1
#
_entry.id   AF-A0A1H1LEP8-F1
#
_cell.length_a   1.000
_cell.length_b   1.000
_cell.length_c   1.000
_cell.angle_alpha   90.00
_cell.angle_beta   90.00
_cell.angle_gamma   90.00
#
_symmetry.space_group_name_H-M   'P 1'
#
loop_
_entity.id
_entity.type
_entity.pdbx_description
1 polymer ?
#
loop_
_entity_poly.entity_id
_entity_poly.type
_entity_poly.pdbx_seq_one_letter_code
_entity_poly.pdbx_strand_id
1 'polypeptide(L)' 'MKYGSIICTGLFVLGVALSLVQLWFAPLDPALFFKLIITITALFVVALGITLVFKEYLSEKEMKKKGFID' A
#
# COMPACT_ATOMS: atom_id res chain seq x y z
N MET A 1 -1.21 -11.44 -7.30
CA MET A 1 -1.79 -11.26 -5.95
C MET A 1 -0.76 -11.28 -4.82
N LYS A 2 0.10 -12.32 -4.67
CA LYS A 2 1.03 -12.42 -3.51
C LYS A 2 1.99 -11.24 -3.39
N TYR A 3 2.64 -10.83 -4.47
CA TYR A 3 3.66 -9.77 -4.42
C TYR A 3 3.09 -8.38 -4.10
N GLY A 4 1.96 -7.97 -4.71
CA GLY A 4 1.35 -6.65 -4.46
C GLY A 4 0.84 -6.48 -3.02
N SER A 5 0.23 -7.51 -2.45
CA SER A 5 -0.23 -7.50 -1.05
C SER A 5 0.92 -7.47 -0.05
N ILE A 6 2.01 -8.19 -0.32
CA ILE A 6 3.22 -8.18 0.50
C ILE A 6 3.87 -6.79 0.47
N ILE A 7 3.94 -6.15 -0.70
CA ILE A 7 4.52 -4.82 -0.85
C ILE A 7 3.70 -3.78 -0.09
N CYS A 8 2.37 -3.80 -0.20
CA CYS A 8 1.50 -2.90 0.58
C CYS A 8 1.68 -3.11 2.09
N THR A 9 1.64 -4.35 2.54
CA THR A 9 1.81 -4.68 3.97
C THR A 9 3.17 -4.22 4.48
N GLY A 10 4.23 -4.44 3.71
CA GLY A 10 5.57 -3.98 4.02
C GLY A 10 5.65 -2.46 4.13
N LEU A 11 5.10 -1.72 3.16
CA LEU A 11 5.09 -0.26 3.17
C LEU A 11 4.33 0.31 4.39
N PHE A 12 3.21 -0.33 4.74
CA PHE A 12 2.41 0.06 5.89
C PHE A 12 3.15 -0.15 7.20
N VAL A 13 3.73 -1.34 7.41
CA VAL A 13 4.51 -1.67 8.61
C VAL A 13 5.71 -0.73 8.75
N LEU A 14 6.39 -0.41 7.64
CA LEU A 14 7.55 0.47 7.63
C LEU A 14 7.15 1.92 7.96
N GLY A 15 6.03 2.41 7.45
CA GLY A 15 5.47 3.72 7.80
C GLY A 15 5.07 3.83 9.28
N VAL A 16 4.48 2.77 9.84
CA VAL A 16 4.11 2.70 11.27
C VAL A 16 5.36 2.66 12.15
N ALA A 17 6.34 1.82 11.82
CA ALA A 17 7.60 1.74 12.55
C ALA A 17 8.35 3.08 12.55
N LEU A 18 8.40 3.76 11.40
CA LEU A 18 9.03 5.08 11.27
C LEU A 18 8.28 6.13 12.11
N SER A 19 6.95 6.10 12.13
CA SER A 19 6.13 6.98 12.97
C SER A 19 6.35 6.76 14.47
N LEU A 20 6.47 5.50 14.89
CA LEU A 20 6.77 5.14 16.28
C LEU A 20 8.17 5.63 16.69
N VAL A 21 9.18 5.41 15.85
CA VAL A 21 10.54 5.90 16.11
C VAL A 21 10.55 7.43 16.19
N GLN A 22 9.84 8.11 15.29
CA GLN A 22 9.72 9.56 15.34
C GLN A 22 9.03 10.05 16.62
N LEU A 23 8.00 9.36 17.10
CA LEU A 23 7.26 9.77 18.30
C LEU A 23 8.10 9.64 19.58
N TRP A 24 8.93 8.60 19.68
CA TRP A 24 9.71 8.31 20.88
C TRP A 24 11.07 8.99 20.91
N PHE A 25 11.75 9.10 19.77
CA PHE A 25 13.11 9.61 19.69
C PHE A 25 13.21 10.97 19.00
N ALA A 26 12.16 11.37 18.26
CA ALA A 26 12.14 12.56 17.40
C ALA A 26 13.47 12.84 16.65
N PRO A 27 14.08 11.83 15.99
CA PRO A 27 15.41 11.99 15.39
C PRO A 27 15.37 12.84 14.11
N LEU A 28 14.19 12.99 13.48
CA LEU A 28 14.02 13.74 12.24
C LEU A 28 13.38 15.10 12.51
N ASP A 29 13.75 16.09 11.70
CA ASP A 29 13.05 17.37 11.68
C ASP A 29 11.55 17.18 11.32
N PRO A 30 10.61 17.88 11.96
CA PRO A 30 9.18 17.75 11.67
C PRO A 30 8.85 17.94 10.19
N ALA A 31 9.49 18.91 9.52
CA ALA A 31 9.25 19.16 8.10
C ALA A 31 9.74 18.01 7.22
N LEU A 32 10.85 17.36 7.58
CA LEU A 32 11.34 16.16 6.89
C LEU A 32 10.43 14.97 7.14
N PHE A 33 9.99 14.75 8.38
CA PHE A 33 9.09 13.66 8.73
C PHE A 33 7.76 13.76 7.98
N PHE A 34 7.15 14.95 7.91
CA PHE A 34 5.91 15.16 7.16
C PHE A 34 6.07 14.85 5.67
N LYS A 35 7.17 15.29 5.04
CA LYS A 35 7.47 14.95 3.63
C LYS A 35 7.62 13.44 3.43
N LEU A 36 8.30 12.76 4.35
CA LEU A 36 8.49 11.32 4.32
C LEU A 36 7.16 10.57 4.47
N ILE A 37 6.34 10.94 5.44
CA ILE A 37 5.02 10.33 5.67
C ILE A 37 4.11 10.52 4.46
N ILE A 38 4.02 11.74 3.91
CA ILE A 38 3.21 12.01 2.73
C ILE A 38 3.66 11.14 1.55
N THR A 39 4.98 10.99 1.37
CA THR A 39 5.55 10.16 0.30
C THR A 39 5.19 8.69 0.50
N ILE A 40 5.36 8.14 1.71
CA ILE A 40 5.03 6.75 2.03
C ILE A 40 3.53 6.50 1.85
N THR A 41 2.67 7.40 2.33
CA THR A 41 1.23 7.29 2.17
C THR A 41 0.82 7.36 0.70
N ALA A 42 1.40 8.25 -0.09
CA ALA A 42 1.13 8.34 -1.52
C ALA A 42 1.51 7.04 -2.24
N LEU A 43 2.71 6.51 -1.98
CA LEU A 43 3.16 5.22 -2.53
C LEU A 43 2.27 4.07 -2.08
N PHE A 44 1.79 4.09 -0.84
CA PHE A 44 0.87 3.08 -0.32
C PHE A 44 -0.48 3.12 -1.06
N VAL A 45 -1.05 4.30 -1.27
CA VAL A 45 -2.32 4.46 -2.02
C VAL A 45 -2.16 4.00 -3.47
N VAL A 46 -1.05 4.34 -4.14
CA VAL A 46 -0.77 3.88 -5.51
C VAL A 46 -0.63 2.35 -5.56
N ALA A 47 0.13 1.76 -4.64
CA ALA A 47 0.31 0.31 -4.57
C ALA A 47 -1.01 -0.42 -4.26
N LEU A 48 -1.85 0.14 -3.39
CA LEU A 48 -3.19 -0.36 -3.11
C LEU A 48 -4.09 -0.25 -4.34
N GLY A 49 -4.10 0.90 -5.02
CA GLY A 49 -4.86 1.12 -6.25
C GLY A 49 -4.51 0.09 -7.31
N ILE A 50 -3.22 -0.11 -7.58
CA ILE A 50 -2.75 -1.15 -8.51
C ILE A 50 -3.21 -2.53 -8.03
N THR A 51 -3.03 -2.86 -6.75
CA THR A 51 -3.41 -4.17 -6.21
C THR A 51 -4.92 -4.43 -6.34
N LEU A 52 -5.76 -3.43 -6.07
CA LEU A 52 -7.21 -3.52 -6.19
C LEU A 52 -7.64 -3.65 -7.65
N VAL A 53 -7.08 -2.84 -8.55
CA VAL A 53 -7.34 -2.91 -9.99
C VAL A 53 -6.98 -4.30 -10.52
N PHE A 54 -5.78 -4.81 -10.21
CA PHE A 54 -5.42 -6.19 -10.57
C PHE A 54 -6.35 -7.23 -9.95
N LYS A 55 -6.87 -6.98 -8.75
CA LYS A 55 -7.80 -7.90 -8.08
C LYS A 55 -9.16 -7.92 -8.77
N GLU A 56 -9.70 -6.75 -9.13
CA GLU A 56 -10.93 -6.62 -9.92
C GLU A 56 -10.77 -7.26 -11.29
N TYR A 57 -9.72 -6.92 -12.05
CA TYR A 57 -9.48 -7.51 -13.38
C TYR A 57 -9.34 -9.04 -13.34
N LEU A 58 -8.66 -9.58 -12.33
CA LEU A 58 -8.48 -11.03 -12.20
C LEU A 58 -9.79 -11.71 -11.76
N SER A 59 -10.56 -11.07 -10.87
CA SER A 59 -11.89 -11.52 -10.46
C SER A 59 -12.87 -11.52 -11.63
N GLU A 60 -12.88 -10.46 -12.45
CA GLU A 60 -13.73 -10.36 -13.65
C GLU A 60 -13.39 -11.45 -14.67
N LYS A 61 -12.10 -11.71 -14.90
CA LYS A 61 -11.64 -12.81 -15.76
C LYS A 61 -12.02 -14.19 -15.21
N GLU A 62 -11.96 -14.41 -13.90
CA GLU A 62 -12.41 -15.68 -13.30
C GLU A 62 -13.92 -15.88 -13.43
N MET A 63 -14.72 -14.82 -13.28
CA MET A 63 -16.18 -14.87 -13.41
C MET A 63 -16.63 -15.14 -14.85
N LYS A 64 -15.96 -14.56 -15.85
CA LYS A 64 -16.15 -14.92 -17.27
C LYS A 64 -15.77 -16.35 -17.56
N LYS A 65 -14.63 -16.83 -17.03
CA LYS A 65 -14.19 -18.23 -17.20
C LYS A 65 -15.15 -19.25 -16.59
N LYS A 66 -15.82 -18.88 -15.49
CA LYS A 66 -16.82 -19.72 -14.83
C LYS A 66 -18.22 -19.62 -15.45
N GLY A 67 -18.41 -18.84 -16.51
CA GLY A 67 -19.68 -18.72 -17.23
C GLY A 67 -20.78 -17.99 -16.45
N PHE A 68 -20.41 -17.20 -15.43
CA PHE A 68 -21.38 -16.41 -14.66
C PHE A 68 -21.81 -15.13 -15.38
N ILE A 69 -21.01 -14.66 -16.35
CA ILE A 69 -21.24 -13.44 -17.13
C ILE A 69 -20.71 -13.73 -18.54
N ASP A 70 -21.52 -13.47 -19.55
CA ASP A 70 -21.21 -13.67 -20.99
C ASP A 70 -20.12 -12.70 -21.48
#